data_AF-A0A931YFT9-F1
#
_entry.id   AF-A0A931YFT9-F1
#
_cell.length_a   1.000
_cell.length_b   1.000
_cell.length_c   1.000
_cell.angle_alpha   90.00
_cell.angle_beta   90.00
_cell.angle_gamma   90.00
#
_symmetry.space_group_name_H-M   'P 1'
#
loop_
_entity.id
_entity.type
_entity.pdbx_description
1 polymer ?
#
loop_
_entity_poly.entity_id
_entity_poly.type
_entity_poly.pdbx_seq_one_letter_code
_entity_poly.pdbx_strand_id
1 'polypeptide(L)'
;VRSRGVRADDVMTRQVVTVTEDTSLSEIAELLEGRRIKRVPVVLGGRVVGIVSRANLLHALVARREALAQAPPADDRAIREQVMATLQAQGWRSHGALNVTVSDGVVELWGVVESDEERAALRVAVEGVPGVRGVKDHLGWIQPWLRGV
;
A
#
# COMPACT_ATOMS: atom_id res chain seq x y z
N VAL A 1 -19.61 -28.40 4.89
CA VAL A 1 -20.12 -28.79 3.55
C VAL A 1 -21.49 -29.39 3.77
N ARG A 2 -22.54 -28.90 3.10
CA ARG A 2 -23.83 -29.59 3.05
C ARG A 2 -23.67 -30.71 2.01
N SER A 3 -23.43 -31.94 2.46
CA SER A 3 -22.98 -33.05 1.59
C SER A 3 -24.00 -34.16 1.39
N ARG A 4 -25.22 -34.02 1.93
CA ARG A 4 -26.31 -34.99 1.73
C ARG A 4 -27.48 -34.31 1.04
N GLY A 5 -27.60 -34.54 -0.25
CA GLY A 5 -28.65 -34.03 -1.12
C GLY A 5 -28.50 -34.63 -2.52
N VAL A 6 -29.61 -34.96 -3.16
CA VAL A 6 -29.62 -35.59 -4.50
C VAL A 6 -29.71 -34.50 -5.58
N ARG A 7 -30.35 -33.38 -5.26
CA ARG A 7 -30.54 -32.22 -6.13
C ARG A 7 -29.62 -31.07 -5.70
N ALA A 8 -29.23 -30.22 -6.64
CA ALA A 8 -28.46 -29.02 -6.34
C ALA A 8 -29.17 -28.11 -5.31
N ASP A 9 -30.50 -28.01 -5.41
CA ASP A 9 -31.36 -27.26 -4.49
C ASP A 9 -31.28 -27.76 -3.04
N ASP A 10 -30.90 -29.03 -2.83
CA ASP A 10 -30.75 -29.63 -1.50
C ASP A 10 -29.47 -29.16 -0.78
N VAL A 11 -28.44 -28.78 -1.54
CA VAL A 11 -27.10 -28.47 -1.01
C VAL A 11 -26.67 -27.02 -1.22
N MET A 12 -27.34 -26.28 -2.11
CA MET A 12 -26.97 -24.91 -2.44
C MET A 12 -27.38 -23.88 -1.38
N THR A 13 -26.65 -22.77 -1.35
CA THR A 13 -27.03 -21.58 -0.58
C THR A 13 -27.90 -20.68 -1.45
N ARG A 14 -29.14 -20.40 -1.02
CA ARG A 14 -30.09 -19.54 -1.76
C ARG A 14 -29.82 -18.04 -1.56
N GLN A 15 -29.44 -17.65 -0.35
CA GLN A 15 -29.08 -16.26 -0.03
C GLN A 15 -27.59 -16.06 -0.26
N VAL A 16 -27.24 -15.73 -1.50
CA VAL A 16 -25.85 -15.49 -1.91
C VAL A 16 -25.51 -14.02 -1.66
N VAL A 17 -24.39 -13.79 -0.99
CA VAL A 17 -23.82 -12.45 -0.85
C VAL A 17 -23.05 -12.14 -2.13
N THR A 18 -23.26 -10.96 -2.69
CA THR A 18 -22.66 -10.50 -3.95
C THR A 18 -22.05 -9.12 -3.78
N VAL A 19 -21.13 -8.75 -4.67
CA VAL A 19 -20.52 -7.42 -4.76
C VAL A 19 -20.69 -6.86 -6.17
N THR A 20 -20.48 -5.55 -6.35
CA THR A 20 -20.48 -4.90 -7.67
C THR A 20 -19.04 -4.80 -8.22
N GLU A 21 -18.89 -4.45 -9.49
CA GLU A 21 -17.57 -4.23 -10.10
C GLU A 21 -16.80 -3.05 -9.48
N ASP A 22 -17.52 -2.09 -8.89
CA ASP A 22 -16.95 -0.92 -8.21
C ASP A 22 -16.56 -1.19 -6.75
N THR A 23 -16.88 -2.38 -6.21
CA THR A 23 -16.56 -2.70 -4.80
C THR A 23 -15.05 -2.84 -4.62
N SER A 24 -14.47 -2.15 -3.64
CA SER A 24 -13.02 -2.14 -3.44
C SER A 24 -12.48 -3.49 -2.95
N LEU A 25 -11.20 -3.76 -3.22
CA LEU A 25 -10.55 -5.00 -2.75
C LEU A 25 -10.54 -5.11 -1.21
N SER A 26 -10.44 -3.98 -0.50
CA SER A 26 -10.46 -3.94 0.97
C SER A 26 -11.82 -4.35 1.51
N GLU A 27 -12.91 -3.78 0.97
CA GLU A 27 -14.28 -4.15 1.34
C GLU A 27 -14.57 -5.62 1.02
N ILE A 28 -14.07 -6.12 -0.12
CA ILE A 28 -14.19 -7.54 -0.46
C ILE A 28 -13.44 -8.40 0.58
N ALA A 29 -12.23 -8.01 0.99
CA ALA A 29 -11.47 -8.74 2.00
C ALA A 29 -12.21 -8.81 3.34
N GLU A 30 -12.70 -7.66 3.83
CA GLU A 30 -13.51 -7.55 5.05
C GLU A 30 -14.79 -8.39 4.97
N LEU A 31 -15.47 -8.36 3.82
CA LEU A 31 -16.66 -9.17 3.57
C LEU A 31 -16.37 -10.67 3.65
N LEU A 32 -15.29 -11.12 2.99
CA LEU A 32 -14.90 -12.53 2.98
C LEU A 32 -14.54 -13.01 4.40
N GLU A 33 -13.83 -12.19 5.17
CA GLU A 33 -13.45 -12.48 6.55
C GLU A 33 -14.65 -12.46 7.49
N GLY A 34 -15.40 -11.35 7.51
CA GLY A 34 -16.54 -11.13 8.40
C GLY A 34 -17.65 -12.16 8.19
N ARG A 35 -17.89 -12.58 6.94
CA ARG A 35 -18.88 -13.62 6.63
C ARG A 35 -18.32 -15.04 6.59
N ARG A 36 -17.01 -15.22 6.83
CA ARG A 36 -16.29 -16.51 6.79
C ARG A 36 -16.52 -17.28 5.49
N ILE A 37 -16.61 -16.56 4.37
CA ILE A 37 -16.78 -17.12 3.02
C ILE A 37 -15.45 -17.07 2.25
N LYS A 38 -15.23 -18.03 1.36
CA LYS A 38 -13.95 -18.17 0.66
C LYS A 38 -13.88 -17.37 -0.65
N ARG A 39 -15.04 -17.02 -1.20
CA ARG A 39 -15.23 -16.38 -2.49
C ARG A 39 -16.55 -15.63 -2.53
N VAL A 40 -16.63 -14.61 -3.37
CA VAL A 40 -17.83 -13.79 -3.58
C VAL A 40 -18.04 -13.57 -5.08
N PRO A 41 -19.27 -13.72 -5.61
CA PRO A 41 -19.61 -13.35 -6.99
C PRO A 41 -19.67 -11.84 -7.17
N VAL A 42 -19.17 -11.37 -8.31
CA VAL A 42 -19.31 -9.99 -8.79
C VAL A 42 -20.51 -9.93 -9.74
N VAL A 43 -21.42 -9.00 -9.51
CA VAL A 43 -22.68 -8.86 -10.26
C VAL A 43 -22.79 -7.47 -10.88
N LEU A 44 -23.15 -7.43 -12.16
CA LEU A 44 -23.46 -6.21 -12.90
C LEU A 44 -24.79 -6.40 -13.65
N GLY A 45 -25.73 -5.48 -13.43
CA GLY A 45 -27.05 -5.53 -14.08
C GLY A 45 -27.80 -6.84 -13.84
N GLY A 46 -27.69 -7.41 -12.64
CA GLY A 46 -28.33 -8.69 -12.27
C GLY A 46 -27.64 -9.94 -12.84
N ARG A 47 -26.52 -9.81 -13.54
CA ARG A 47 -25.75 -10.94 -14.09
C ARG A 47 -24.41 -11.09 -13.37
N VAL A 48 -24.02 -12.33 -13.10
CA VAL A 48 -22.68 -12.63 -12.56
C VAL A 48 -21.65 -12.40 -13.66
N VAL A 49 -20.74 -11.46 -13.42
CA VAL A 49 -19.65 -11.10 -14.35
C VAL A 49 -18.29 -11.63 -13.91
N GLY A 50 -18.17 -12.10 -12.66
CA GLY A 50 -16.93 -12.65 -12.14
C GLY A 50 -17.05 -13.25 -10.76
N ILE A 51 -15.93 -13.76 -10.25
CA ILE A 51 -15.81 -14.29 -8.88
C ILE A 51 -14.47 -13.84 -8.33
N VAL A 52 -14.48 -13.27 -7.12
CA VAL A 52 -13.26 -12.93 -6.37
C VAL A 52 -13.10 -13.90 -5.21
N SER A 53 -11.90 -14.45 -5.07
CA SER A 53 -11.53 -15.35 -3.97
C SER A 53 -10.35 -14.78 -3.19
N ARG A 54 -10.12 -15.32 -1.98
CA ARG A 54 -8.92 -14.97 -1.17
C ARG A 54 -7.61 -15.19 -1.92
N ALA A 55 -7.53 -16.21 -2.78
CA ALA A 55 -6.35 -16.45 -3.61
C ALA A 55 -6.14 -15.33 -4.62
N ASN A 56 -7.20 -14.78 -5.21
CA ASN A 56 -7.09 -13.63 -6.11
C ASN A 56 -6.56 -12.39 -5.39
N LEU A 57 -6.99 -12.14 -4.15
CA LEU A 57 -6.46 -11.04 -3.33
C LEU A 57 -4.96 -11.21 -3.07
N LEU A 58 -4.51 -12.42 -2.72
CA LEU A 58 -3.09 -12.73 -2.54
C LEU A 58 -2.30 -12.55 -3.84
N HIS A 59 -2.81 -13.04 -4.96
CA HIS A 59 -2.18 -12.86 -6.27
C HIS A 59 -2.07 -11.37 -6.63
N ALA A 60 -3.10 -10.56 -6.35
CA ALA A 60 -3.06 -9.12 -6.60
C ALA A 60 -1.97 -8.43 -5.77
N LEU A 61 -1.78 -8.83 -4.51
CA LEU A 61 -0.71 -8.30 -3.65
C LEU A 61 0.68 -8.67 -4.16
N VAL A 62 0.88 -9.93 -4.59
CA VAL A 62 2.16 -10.40 -5.15
C VAL A 62 2.45 -9.70 -6.47
N ALA A 63 1.48 -9.64 -7.39
CA ALA A 63 1.63 -8.97 -8.67
C ALA A 63 1.93 -7.47 -8.50
N ARG A 64 1.28 -6.80 -7.54
CA ARG A 64 1.58 -5.41 -7.17
C ARG A 64 3.04 -5.27 -6.73
N ARG A 65 3.53 -6.16 -5.86
CA ARG A 65 4.92 -6.16 -5.38
C ARG A 65 5.91 -6.39 -6.52
N GLU A 66 5.62 -7.35 -7.39
CA GLU A 66 6.44 -7.67 -8.55
C GLU A 66 6.49 -6.51 -9.54
N ALA A 67 5.35 -5.86 -9.82
CA ALA A 67 5.30 -4.66 -10.65
C ALA A 67 6.13 -3.51 -10.06
N LEU A 68 6.12 -3.34 -8.74
CA LEU A 68 6.98 -2.38 -8.04
C LEU A 68 8.47 -2.77 -8.10
N ALA A 69 8.78 -4.07 -8.14
CA ALA A 69 10.14 -4.58 -8.22
C ALA A 69 10.72 -4.62 -9.65
N GLN A 70 9.86 -4.69 -10.67
CA GLN A 70 10.21 -4.82 -12.09
C GLN A 70 10.16 -3.51 -12.87
N ALA A 71 9.79 -2.39 -12.22
CA ALA A 71 10.09 -1.08 -12.79
C ALA A 71 11.60 -1.07 -13.10
N PRO A 72 12.03 -0.79 -14.35
CA PRO A 72 13.45 -0.60 -14.63
C PRO A 72 13.95 0.40 -13.58
N PRO A 73 15.14 0.19 -12.98
CA PRO A 73 15.63 1.13 -11.98
C PRO A 73 15.55 2.49 -12.63
N ALA A 74 14.56 3.28 -12.21
CA ALA A 74 14.53 4.68 -12.57
C ALA A 74 15.88 5.14 -12.04
N ASP A 75 16.72 5.65 -12.95
CA ASP A 75 18.07 6.11 -12.63
C ASP A 75 18.04 6.66 -11.21
N ASP A 76 18.78 6.09 -10.26
CA ASP A 76 18.63 6.43 -8.84
C ASP A 76 18.74 7.96 -8.64
N ARG A 77 19.43 8.61 -9.58
CA ARG A 77 19.44 10.05 -9.79
C ARG A 77 18.05 10.67 -10.02
N ALA A 78 17.26 10.16 -10.96
CA ALA A 78 15.89 10.59 -11.24
C ALA A 78 14.97 10.39 -10.03
N ILE A 79 15.05 9.22 -9.37
CA ILE A 79 14.29 8.98 -8.12
C ILE A 79 14.70 10.02 -7.06
N ARG A 80 16.00 10.24 -6.87
CA ARG A 80 16.53 11.23 -5.93
C ARG A 80 16.04 12.64 -6.27
N GLU A 81 16.08 13.05 -7.53
CA GLU A 81 15.61 14.37 -7.98
C GLU A 81 14.11 14.55 -7.66
N GLN A 82 13.29 13.51 -7.86
CA GLN A 82 11.86 13.53 -7.55
C GLN A 82 11.55 13.53 -6.05
N VAL A 83 12.30 12.76 -5.26
CA VAL A 83 12.21 12.77 -3.78
C VAL A 83 12.58 14.15 -3.26
N MET A 84 13.70 14.73 -3.72
CA MET A 84 14.13 16.07 -3.31
C MET A 84 13.12 17.14 -3.69
N ALA A 85 12.50 17.06 -4.88
CA ALA A 85 11.46 17.99 -5.30
C ALA A 85 10.21 17.89 -4.41
N THR A 86 9.79 16.68 -4.07
CA THR A 86 8.64 16.44 -3.17
C THR A 86 8.89 17.02 -1.77
N LEU A 87 10.09 16.78 -1.22
CA LEU A 87 10.48 17.30 0.09
C LEU A 87 10.57 18.84 0.12
N GLN A 88 11.08 19.45 -0.95
CA GLN A 88 11.11 20.91 -1.09
C GLN A 88 9.71 21.53 -1.19
N ALA A 89 8.81 20.88 -1.93
CA ALA A 89 7.43 21.35 -2.12
C ALA A 89 6.63 21.37 -0.80
N GLN A 90 6.96 20.50 0.15
CA GLN A 90 6.34 20.46 1.48
C GLN A 90 6.98 21.44 2.48
N GLY A 91 7.88 22.32 2.03
CA GLY A 91 8.39 23.42 2.84
C GLY A 91 9.49 23.03 3.83
N TRP A 92 10.15 21.88 3.64
CA TRP A 92 11.25 21.44 4.51
C TRP A 92 12.49 22.33 4.36
N ARG A 93 12.51 23.41 5.13
CA ARG A 93 13.61 24.36 5.20
C ARG A 93 14.00 24.51 6.67
N SER A 94 15.18 23.99 7.00
CA SER A 94 15.88 24.14 8.29
C SER A 94 15.34 23.16 9.34
N HIS A 95 16.11 22.22 9.89
CA HIS A 95 17.40 22.43 10.53
C HIS A 95 18.43 21.48 9.91
N GLY A 96 19.53 22.04 9.39
CA GLY A 96 20.43 21.36 8.46
C GLY A 96 20.91 19.98 8.92
N ALA A 97 20.39 18.93 8.27
CA ALA A 97 21.13 17.75 7.83
C ALA A 97 20.18 16.65 7.31
N LEU A 98 19.06 16.97 6.63
CA LEU A 98 18.32 15.92 5.92
C LEU A 98 19.14 15.51 4.69
N ASN A 99 19.88 14.41 4.81
CA ASN A 99 20.59 13.79 3.72
C ASN A 99 19.76 12.64 3.17
N VAL A 100 19.57 12.64 1.85
CA VAL A 100 18.79 11.64 1.14
C VAL A 100 19.68 10.97 0.12
N THR A 101 19.90 9.67 0.30
CA THR A 101 20.60 8.83 -0.66
C THR A 101 19.61 7.85 -1.28
N VAL A 102 19.81 7.54 -2.56
CA VAL A 102 19.02 6.54 -3.28
C VAL A 102 20.00 5.53 -3.88
N SER A 103 19.76 4.26 -3.61
CA SER A 103 20.54 3.16 -4.18
C SER A 103 19.60 2.00 -4.47
N ASP A 104 19.59 1.53 -5.71
CA ASP A 104 18.71 0.45 -6.15
C ASP A 104 17.23 0.77 -5.80
N GLY A 105 16.78 2.01 -6.04
CA GLY A 105 15.43 2.48 -5.69
C GLY A 105 15.08 2.44 -4.21
N VAL A 106 16.04 2.17 -3.31
CA VAL A 106 15.86 2.27 -1.86
C VAL A 106 16.34 3.65 -1.42
N VAL A 107 15.46 4.40 -0.74
CA VAL A 107 15.76 5.73 -0.23
C VAL A 107 16.19 5.62 1.23
N GLU A 108 17.35 6.20 1.58
CA GLU A 108 17.77 6.33 2.98
C GLU A 108 17.67 7.78 3.42
N LEU A 109 16.93 8.00 4.51
CA LEU A 109 16.72 9.30 5.14
C LEU A 109 17.61 9.41 6.37
N TRP A 110 18.56 10.33 6.34
CA TRP A 110 19.47 10.64 7.44
C TRP A 110 19.26 12.08 7.87
N GLY A 111 19.30 12.36 9.17
CA GLY A 111 19.15 13.72 9.67
C GLY A 111 18.45 13.77 11.01
N VAL A 112 17.82 14.90 11.28
CA VAL A 112 17.07 15.13 12.52
C VAL A 112 15.65 15.59 12.21
N VAL A 113 14.71 15.14 13.02
CA VAL A 113 13.32 15.57 13.04
C VAL A 113 12.97 16.10 14.43
N GLU A 114 12.01 17.00 14.49
CA GLU A 114 11.53 17.62 15.73
C GLU A 114 10.38 16.83 16.35
N SER A 115 9.67 16.01 15.57
CA SER A 115 8.58 15.17 16.08
C SER A 115 8.42 13.84 15.34
N ASP A 116 7.68 12.91 15.95
CA ASP A 116 7.31 11.65 15.30
C ASP A 116 6.29 11.85 14.18
N GLU A 117 5.42 12.85 14.27
CA GLU A 117 4.50 13.21 13.19
C GLU A 117 5.28 13.67 11.96
N GLU A 118 6.32 14.48 12.16
CA GLU A 118 7.23 14.94 11.14
C GLU A 118 7.95 13.75 10.46
N ARG A 119 8.46 12.81 11.28
CA ARG A 119 9.08 11.57 10.81
C ARG A 119 8.13 10.72 9.96
N ALA A 120 6.89 10.56 10.43
CA ALA A 120 5.87 9.79 9.74
C ALA A 120 5.48 10.43 8.41
N ALA A 121 5.32 11.76 8.38
CA ALA A 121 5.01 12.51 7.18
C ALA A 121 6.12 12.35 6.11
N LEU A 122 7.40 12.43 6.50
CA LEU A 122 8.53 12.20 5.60
C LEU A 122 8.49 10.82 4.96
N ARG A 123 8.30 9.78 5.78
CA ARG A 123 8.24 8.39 5.28
C ARG A 123 7.12 8.23 4.26
N VAL A 124 5.90 8.68 4.59
CA VAL A 124 4.74 8.57 3.71
C VAL A 124 4.94 9.35 2.41
N ALA A 125 5.53 10.55 2.49
CA ALA A 125 5.82 11.37 1.31
C ALA A 125 6.81 10.69 0.36
N VAL A 126 7.87 10.08 0.90
CA VAL A 126 8.90 9.39 0.10
C VAL A 126 8.37 8.08 -0.48
N GLU A 127 7.60 7.29 0.29
CA GLU A 127 6.98 6.06 -0.20
C GLU A 127 5.99 6.30 -1.36
N GLY A 128 5.41 7.50 -1.45
CA GLY A 128 4.54 7.92 -2.54
C GLY A 128 5.26 8.24 -3.86
N VAL A 129 6.59 8.35 -3.86
CA VAL A 129 7.35 8.73 -5.05
C VAL A 129 7.49 7.53 -6.01
N PRO A 130 7.12 7.66 -7.30
CA PRO A 130 7.30 6.61 -8.28
C PRO A 130 8.75 6.12 -8.37
N GLY A 131 8.96 4.81 -8.33
CA GLY A 131 10.30 4.19 -8.40
C GLY A 131 10.92 3.90 -7.03
N VAL A 132 10.37 4.44 -5.93
CA VAL A 132 10.80 4.06 -4.58
C VAL A 132 10.33 2.63 -4.28
N ARG A 133 11.29 1.75 -4.02
CA ARG A 133 11.05 0.34 -3.65
C ARG A 133 11.07 0.12 -2.14
N GLY A 134 11.63 1.05 -1.37
CA GLY A 134 11.65 1.02 0.08
C GLY A 134 12.31 2.25 0.68
N VAL A 135 12.03 2.50 1.95
CA VAL A 135 12.59 3.62 2.70
C VAL A 135 13.28 3.10 3.97
N LYS A 136 14.54 3.47 4.16
CA LYS A 136 15.27 3.27 5.43
C LYS A 136 15.34 4.60 6.17
N ASP A 137 14.97 4.55 7.43
CA ASP A 137 14.82 5.71 8.28
C ASP A 137 15.92 5.69 9.36
N HIS A 138 16.87 6.61 9.21
CA HIS A 138 17.96 6.88 10.14
C HIS A 138 17.82 8.28 10.77
N LEU A 139 16.60 8.79 10.84
CA LEU A 139 16.30 10.10 11.41
C LEU A 139 16.43 10.04 12.93
N GLY A 140 17.26 10.92 13.48
CA GLY A 140 17.40 11.14 14.90
C GLY A 140 16.43 12.21 15.42
N TRP A 141 16.28 12.27 16.73
CA TRP A 141 15.52 13.32 17.40
C TRP A 141 16.45 14.45 17.83
N ILE A 142 16.09 15.70 17.54
CA ILE A 142 16.79 16.85 18.13
C ILE A 142 16.18 17.19 19.50
N GLN A 143 17.03 17.25 20.53
CA GLN A 143 16.60 17.61 21.88
C GLN A 143 16.16 19.09 21.94
N PRO A 144 15.02 19.45 22.55
CA PRO A 144 14.50 20.82 22.56
C PRO A 144 15.46 21.88 23.14
N TRP A 145 16.36 21.48 24.04
CA TRP A 145 17.32 22.38 24.71
C TRP A 145 18.59 22.69 23.91
N LEU A 146 18.80 22.04 22.76
CA LEU A 146 19.88 22.39 21.83
C LEU A 146 19.55 23.63 20.97
N ARG A 147 18.34 24.21 21.09
CA ARG A 147 18.02 25.56 20.60
C ARG A 147 18.58 26.59 21.58
N GLY A 148 19.78 27.10 21.33
CA GLY A 148 20.38 28.18 22.09
C GLY A 148 20.62 29.44 21.26
N VAL A 149 19.98 30.53 21.69
CA VAL A 149 20.06 31.96 21.30
C VAL A 149 19.21 32.41 20.12
#